data_AF-A0A256ZRN7-F1
#
_entry.id   AF-A0A256ZRN7-F1
#
_cell.length_a   1.000
_cell.length_b   1.000
_cell.length_c   1.000
_cell.angle_alpha   90.00
_cell.angle_beta   90.00
_cell.angle_gamma   90.00
#
_symmetry.space_group_name_H-M   'P 1'
#
loop_
_entity.id
_entity.type
_entity.pdbx_description
1 polymer ?
#
loop_
_entity_poly.entity_id
_entity_poly.type
_entity_poly.pdbx_seq_one_letter_code
_entity_poly.pdbx_strand_id
1 'polypeptide(L)'
;MLISEYLGYALIILGSLFVFLGSFGLYRFPDVYCRLQASTKSVTLGAMSLSVGVGLVEINWFVKGLLIAALLLLTVPVSSSYLTRAAYKSGAPMWEGAVVDMYAKVHLEDLEREKEE
;
A
#
# COMPACT_ATOMS: atom_id res chain seq x y z
N MET A 1 1.90 -31.26 9.12
CA MET A 1 0.63 -31.30 8.37
C MET A 1 -0.43 -30.51 9.09
N LEU A 2 -1.06 -31.02 10.17
CA LEU A 2 -2.16 -30.27 10.81
C LEU A 2 -1.75 -28.89 11.36
N ILE A 3 -0.61 -28.77 12.06
CA ILE A 3 -0.18 -27.50 12.66
C ILE A 3 0.12 -26.42 11.59
N SER A 4 0.78 -26.81 10.50
CA SER A 4 1.08 -25.90 9.38
C SER A 4 -0.18 -25.47 8.63
N GLU A 5 -1.17 -26.35 8.50
CA GLU A 5 -2.46 -26.05 7.89
C GLU A 5 -3.28 -25.07 8.74
N TYR A 6 -3.41 -25.31 10.05
CA TYR A 6 -4.11 -24.38 10.95
C TYR A 6 -3.44 -23.00 10.98
N LEU A 7 -2.10 -22.97 11.00
CA LEU A 7 -1.35 -21.72 10.93
C LEU A 7 -1.58 -21.02 9.58
N GLY A 8 -1.56 -21.78 8.48
CA GLY A 8 -1.86 -21.27 7.13
C GLY A 8 -3.24 -20.63 7.04
N TYR A 9 -4.29 -21.31 7.53
CA TYR A 9 -5.64 -20.76 7.57
C TYR A 9 -5.76 -19.51 8.44
N ALA A 10 -5.09 -19.47 9.59
CA ALA A 10 -5.06 -18.27 10.44
C ALA A 10 -4.43 -17.08 9.70
N LEU A 11 -3.31 -17.30 8.98
CA LEU A 11 -2.66 -16.28 8.17
C LEU A 11 -3.55 -15.81 7.00
N ILE A 12 -4.28 -16.72 6.36
CA ILE A 12 -5.20 -16.39 5.27
C ILE A 12 -6.36 -15.51 5.77
N ILE A 13 -6.95 -15.87 6.91
CA ILE A 13 -8.02 -15.07 7.55
C ILE A 13 -7.48 -13.68 7.91
N LEU A 14 -6.30 -13.62 8.54
CA LEU A 14 -5.67 -12.36 8.91
C LEU A 14 -5.38 -11.50 7.67
N GLY A 15 -4.79 -12.09 6.62
CA GLY A 15 -4.51 -11.37 5.38
C GLY A 15 -5.79 -10.86 4.68
N SER A 16 -6.86 -11.66 4.68
CA SER A 16 -8.17 -11.27 4.16
C SER A 16 -8.76 -10.08 4.94
N LEU A 17 -8.65 -10.09 6.27
CA LEU A 17 -9.07 -8.97 7.12
C LEU A 17 -8.28 -7.69 6.79
N PHE A 18 -6.98 -7.78 6.55
CA PHE A 18 -6.17 -6.62 6.14
C PHE A 18 -6.63 -6.06 4.78
N VAL A 19 -6.89 -6.93 3.80
CA VAL A 19 -7.40 -6.51 2.48
C VAL A 19 -8.78 -5.86 2.60
N PHE A 20 -9.65 -6.42 3.44
CA PHE A 20 -10.97 -5.86 3.71
C PHE A 20 -10.88 -4.48 4.37
N LEU A 21 -10.08 -4.35 5.43
CA LEU A 21 -9.84 -3.07 6.12
C LEU A 21 -9.19 -2.03 5.21
N GLY A 22 -8.31 -2.46 4.30
CA GLY A 22 -7.75 -1.60 3.26
C GLY A 22 -8.81 -1.03 2.34
N SER A 23 -9.64 -1.91 1.76
CA SER A 23 -10.74 -1.51 0.88
C SER A 23 -11.73 -0.57 1.60
N PHE A 24 -12.06 -0.88 2.86
CA PHE A 24 -12.87 0.00 3.69
C PHE A 24 -12.20 1.35 3.96
N GLY A 25 -10.89 1.37 4.20
CA GLY A 25 -10.09 2.58 4.32
C GLY A 25 -10.11 3.44 3.06
N LEU A 26 -10.01 2.84 1.87
CA LEU A 26 -10.14 3.57 0.60
C LEU A 26 -11.50 4.27 0.48
N TYR A 27 -12.57 3.61 0.94
CA TYR A 27 -13.92 4.18 0.90
C TYR A 27 -14.11 5.29 1.95
N ARG A 28 -13.57 5.12 3.17
CA ARG A 28 -13.83 6.02 4.30
C ARG A 28 -12.94 7.27 4.32
N PHE A 29 -11.71 7.19 3.82
CA PHE A 29 -10.74 8.29 3.95
C PHE A 29 -11.09 9.47 3.02
N PRO A 30 -10.99 10.72 3.53
CA PRO A 30 -11.44 11.91 2.81
C PRO A 30 -10.50 12.31 1.68
N ASP A 31 -9.21 11.99 1.79
CA ASP A 31 -8.14 12.49 0.94
C ASP A 31 -7.35 11.35 0.27
N VAL A 32 -6.86 11.61 -0.95
CA VAL A 32 -6.02 10.71 -1.76
C VAL A 32 -4.79 10.24 -0.97
N TYR A 33 -4.11 11.13 -0.24
CA TYR A 33 -2.90 10.76 0.51
C TYR A 33 -3.21 9.75 1.63
N CYS A 34 -4.32 9.96 2.35
CA CYS A 34 -4.79 9.03 3.37
C CYS A 34 -5.25 7.68 2.77
N ARG A 35 -5.93 7.73 1.61
CA ARG A 35 -6.35 6.51 0.87
C ARG A 35 -5.15 5.70 0.39
N LEU A 36 -4.09 6.36 -0.11
CA LEU A 36 -2.86 5.71 -0.54
C LEU A 36 -2.16 5.01 0.63
N GLN A 37 -2.11 5.65 1.80
CA GLN A 37 -1.54 5.02 2.98
C GLN A 37 -2.33 3.76 3.41
N ALA A 38 -3.66 3.83 3.36
CA ALA A 38 -4.54 2.70 3.66
C ALA A 38 -4.32 1.53 2.69
N SER A 39 -4.27 1.83 1.40
CA SER A 39 -4.01 0.86 0.33
C SER A 39 -2.67 0.17 0.50
N THR A 40 -1.60 0.95 0.67
CA THR A 40 -0.23 0.43 0.76
C THR A 40 -0.01 -0.48 1.98
N LYS A 41 -0.57 -0.12 3.13
CA LYS A 41 -0.51 -0.96 4.35
C LYS A 41 -1.29 -2.26 4.18
N SER A 42 -2.46 -2.18 3.57
CA SER A 42 -3.31 -3.33 3.30
C SER A 42 -2.67 -4.31 2.33
N VAL A 43 -2.08 -3.83 1.23
CA VAL A 43 -1.46 -4.72 0.24
C VAL A 43 -0.18 -5.35 0.78
N THR A 44 0.66 -4.60 1.50
CA THR A 44 1.91 -5.17 2.04
C THR A 44 1.65 -6.25 3.09
N LEU A 45 0.82 -5.97 4.10
CA LEU A 45 0.49 -6.97 5.13
C LEU A 45 -0.46 -8.05 4.61
N GLY A 46 -1.50 -7.67 3.88
CA GLY A 46 -2.50 -8.59 3.35
C GLY A 46 -1.91 -9.58 2.35
N ALA A 47 -1.19 -9.10 1.33
CA ALA A 47 -0.60 -9.98 0.33
C ALA A 47 0.53 -10.85 0.89
N MET A 48 1.34 -10.35 1.82
CA MET A 48 2.33 -11.19 2.51
C MET A 48 1.67 -12.30 3.32
N SER A 49 0.71 -11.96 4.19
CA SER A 49 0.03 -12.95 5.03
C SER A 49 -0.71 -14.00 4.20
N LEU A 50 -1.37 -13.58 3.11
CA LEU A 50 -2.02 -14.50 2.17
C LEU A 50 -1.02 -15.41 1.46
N SER A 51 0.08 -14.84 0.94
CA SER A 51 1.05 -15.61 0.17
C SER A 51 1.78 -16.65 1.03
N VAL A 52 2.17 -16.27 2.25
CA VAL A 52 2.77 -17.20 3.22
C VAL A 52 1.75 -18.20 3.72
N GLY A 53 0.51 -17.77 4.00
CA GLY A 53 -0.57 -18.66 4.46
C GLY A 53 -0.90 -19.75 3.44
N VAL A 54 -1.06 -19.40 2.16
CA VAL A 54 -1.28 -20.37 1.07
C VAL A 54 -0.09 -21.30 0.90
N GLY A 55 1.15 -20.78 1.00
CA GLY A 55 2.35 -21.59 0.91
C GLY A 55 2.53 -22.57 2.08
N LEU A 56 1.94 -22.30 3.25
CA LEU A 56 1.93 -23.22 4.40
C LEU A 56 0.87 -24.31 4.30
N VAL A 57 -0.25 -24.04 3.64
CA VAL A 57 -1.28 -25.04 3.32
C VAL A 57 -0.79 -25.97 2.21
N GLU A 58 -0.20 -25.40 1.15
CA GLU A 58 0.31 -26.12 -0.01
C GLU A 58 1.77 -25.79 -0.27
N ILE A 59 2.68 -26.66 0.19
CA ILE A 59 4.13 -26.43 0.14
C ILE A 59 4.65 -26.23 -1.29
N ASN A 60 4.01 -26.85 -2.27
CA ASN A 60 4.34 -26.71 -3.70
C ASN A 60 4.16 -25.28 -4.22
N TRP A 61 3.30 -24.48 -3.57
CA TRP A 61 3.03 -23.10 -3.93
C TRP A 61 3.87 -22.09 -3.14
N PHE A 62 4.63 -22.53 -2.13
CA PHE A 62 5.37 -21.64 -1.25
C PHE A 62 6.35 -20.73 -1.98
N VAL A 63 7.15 -21.29 -2.91
CA VAL A 63 8.14 -20.51 -3.68
C VAL A 63 7.45 -19.47 -4.58
N LYS A 64 6.33 -19.83 -5.20
CA LYS A 64 5.54 -18.90 -6.04
C LYS A 64 4.92 -17.79 -5.20
N GLY A 65 4.34 -18.13 -4.05
CA GLY A 65 3.77 -17.17 -3.10
C GLY A 65 4.83 -16.19 -2.60
N LEU A 66 6.01 -16.67 -2.22
CA LEU A 66 7.12 -15.83 -1.78
C LEU A 66 7.57 -14.84 -2.88
N LEU A 67 7.63 -15.31 -4.13
CA LEU A 67 8.01 -14.48 -5.27
C LEU A 67 6.97 -13.38 -5.54
N ILE A 68 5.68 -13.70 -5.44
CA ILE A 68 4.59 -12.72 -5.53
C ILE A 68 4.69 -11.68 -4.40
N ALA A 69 4.88 -12.14 -3.16
CA ALA A 69 5.02 -11.26 -2.01
C ALA A 69 6.23 -10.31 -2.14
N ALA A 70 7.37 -10.82 -2.61
CA ALA A 70 8.57 -10.02 -2.84
C ALA A 70 8.36 -8.96 -3.93
N LEU A 71 7.75 -9.34 -5.06
CA LEU A 71 7.43 -8.39 -6.13
C LEU A 71 6.48 -7.30 -5.63
N LEU A 72 5.39 -7.65 -4.95
CA LEU A 72 4.45 -6.67 -4.41
C LEU A 72 5.12 -5.74 -3.39
N LEU A 73 6.00 -6.26 -2.54
CA LEU A 73 6.72 -5.43 -1.56
C LEU A 73 7.63 -4.40 -2.24
N LEU A 74 8.20 -4.71 -3.40
CA LEU A 74 9.02 -3.74 -4.15
C LEU A 74 8.15 -2.78 -4.96
N THR A 75 7.11 -3.27 -5.62
CA THR A 75 6.26 -2.46 -6.50
C THR A 75 5.42 -1.47 -5.72
N VAL A 76 4.81 -1.87 -4.60
CA VAL A 76 3.84 -1.04 -3.88
C VAL A 76 4.45 0.27 -3.36
N PRO A 77 5.63 0.30 -2.69
CA PRO A 77 6.25 1.55 -2.25
C PRO A 77 6.66 2.46 -3.40
N VAL A 78 7.18 1.88 -4.49
CA VAL A 78 7.57 2.62 -5.69
C VAL A 78 6.33 3.28 -6.30
N SER A 79 5.29 2.50 -6.59
CA SER A 79 4.02 3.02 -7.13
C SER A 79 3.38 4.07 -6.20
N SER A 80 3.37 3.84 -4.89
CA SER A 80 2.81 4.78 -3.91
C SER A 80 3.55 6.13 -3.90
N SER A 81 4.88 6.12 -4.02
CA SER A 81 5.70 7.34 -4.06
C SER A 81 5.41 8.17 -5.31
N TYR A 82 5.40 7.54 -6.49
CA TYR A 82 5.09 8.22 -7.74
C TYR A 82 3.64 8.72 -7.79
N LEU A 83 2.68 7.92 -7.30
CA LEU A 83 1.28 8.30 -7.27
C LEU A 83 1.01 9.47 -6.32
N THR A 84 1.72 9.53 -5.20
CA THR A 84 1.67 10.67 -4.26
C THR A 84 2.19 11.95 -4.94
N ARG A 85 3.33 11.89 -5.61
CA ARG A 85 3.90 13.04 -6.34
C ARG A 85 2.99 13.49 -7.48
N ALA A 86 2.43 12.55 -8.24
CA ALA A 86 1.50 12.84 -9.33
C ALA A 86 0.20 13.48 -8.81
N ALA A 87 -0.38 12.95 -7.71
CA ALA A 87 -1.55 13.53 -7.06
C ALA A 87 -1.28 14.98 -6.63
N TYR A 88 -0.10 15.24 -6.06
CA TYR A 88 0.32 16.57 -5.66
C TYR A 88 0.47 17.52 -6.86
N LYS A 89 1.20 17.12 -7.91
CA LYS A 89 1.37 17.93 -9.14
C LYS A 89 0.04 18.15 -9.88
N SER A 90 -0.93 17.24 -9.74
CA SER A 90 -2.28 17.40 -10.31
C SER A 90 -3.19 18.35 -9.51
N GLY A 91 -2.75 18.84 -8.35
CA GLY A 91 -3.54 19.71 -7.48
C GLY A 91 -4.62 18.98 -6.67
N ALA A 92 -4.41 17.69 -6.36
CA ALA A 92 -5.36 16.94 -5.55
C ALA A 92 -5.50 17.59 -4.15
N PRO A 93 -6.73 17.89 -3.70
CA PRO A 93 -6.95 18.60 -2.45
C PRO A 93 -6.53 17.72 -1.26
N MET A 94 -5.79 18.31 -0.32
CA MET A 94 -5.48 17.68 0.95
C MET A 94 -6.69 17.73 1.90
N TRP A 95 -6.70 16.85 2.89
CA TRP A 95 -7.71 16.87 3.94
C TRP A 95 -7.73 18.21 4.68
N GLU A 96 -8.92 18.77 4.93
CA GLU A 96 -9.15 20.04 5.63
C GLU A 96 -8.47 20.15 7.01
N GLY A 97 -8.19 19.00 7.66
CA GLY A 97 -7.45 18.95 8.92
C GLY A 97 -5.93 19.04 8.81
N ALA A 98 -5.38 19.15 7.60
CA ALA A 98 -3.93 19.24 7.39
C ALA A 98 -3.40 20.62 7.84
N VAL A 99 -2.64 20.64 8.95
CA VAL A 99 -2.11 21.88 9.56
C VAL A 99 -0.81 22.35 8.89
N VAL A 100 0.00 21.43 8.38
CA VAL A 100 1.34 21.73 7.86
C VAL A 100 1.57 20.99 6.55
N ASP A 101 1.91 21.76 5.52
CA ASP A 101 2.43 21.25 4.26
C ASP A 101 3.82 21.85 4.00
N MET A 102 4.86 21.04 4.26
CA MET A 102 6.24 21.43 3.96
C MET A 102 6.59 21.22 2.49
N TYR A 103 5.83 20.37 1.78
CA TYR A 103 6.08 20.05 0.38
C TYR A 103 5.67 21.20 -0.54
N ALA A 104 4.71 22.04 -0.12
CA ALA A 104 4.37 23.30 -0.80
C ALA A 104 5.59 24.16 -1.12
N LYS A 105 6.53 24.33 -0.19
CA LYS A 105 7.72 25.17 -0.42
C LYS A 105 8.60 24.61 -1.54
N VAL A 106 8.88 23.30 -1.48
CA VAL A 106 9.67 22.59 -2.50
C VAL A 106 8.97 22.64 -3.85
N HIS A 107 7.64 22.47 -3.88
CA HIS A 107 6.88 22.54 -5.12
C HIS A 107 6.87 23.94 -5.75
N LEU A 108 6.81 25.00 -4.93
CA LEU A 108 6.91 26.37 -5.41
C LEU A 108 8.31 26.65 -6.00
N GLU A 109 9.38 26.18 -5.34
CA GLU A 109 10.75 26.27 -5.88
C GLU A 109 10.90 25.52 -7.21
N ASP A 110 10.32 24.33 -7.34
CA ASP A 110 10.32 23.55 -8.60
C ASP A 110 9.58 24.29 -9.72
N LEU A 111 8.45 24.95 -9.41
CA LEU A 111 7.68 25.76 -10.36
C LEU A 111 8.40 27.06 -10.76
N GLU A 112 9.16 27.66 -9.85
CA GLU A 112 9.99 28.83 -10.14
C GLU A 112 11.12 28.46 -11.10
N ARG A 113 11.79 27.32 -10.89
CA ARG A 113 12.80 26.80 -11.83
C ARG A 113 12.24 26.49 -13.22
N GLU A 114 11.07 25.83 -13.30
CA GLU A 114 10.40 25.56 -14.60
C GLU A 114 10.01 26.85 -15.35
N LYS A 115 9.91 28.01 -14.69
CA LYS A 115 9.65 29.31 -15.34
C LYS A 115 10.91 30.07 -15.77
N GLU A 116 12.06 29.75 -15.16
CA GLU A 116 13.35 30.36 -15.48
C GLU A 116 14.06 29.65 -16.65
N GLU A 117 13.72 28.38 -16.92
CA GLU A 117 14.13 27.61 -18.10
C GLU A 117 13.29 27.91 -19.36
#